data_AF-A0A1I4UZZ2-F1
#
_entry.id   AF-A0A1I4UZZ2-F1
#
_cell.length_a   1.000
_cell.length_b   1.000
_cell.length_c   1.000
_cell.angle_alpha   90.00
_cell.angle_beta   90.00
_cell.angle_gamma   90.00
#
_symmetry.space_group_name_H-M   'P 1'
#
loop_
_entity.id
_entity.type
_entity.pdbx_description
1 polymer ?
#
loop_
_entity_poly.entity_id
_entity_poly.type
_entity_poly.pdbx_seq_one_letter_code
_entity_poly.pdbx_strand_id
1 'polypeptide(L)'
;MIIECFDGGIVRLTEPFDFRNFKLALHADANSETQGWKGITLLDDRDALVSIDLVPTLAGRPDDASWDRRYAEMVAKARQHGWIDAERQAIRAHIERAR
;
A
#
# COMPACT_ATOMS: atom_id res chain seq x y z
N MET A 1 5.77 -1.10 6.86
CA MET A 1 5.11 -1.85 5.77
C MET A 1 5.06 -0.93 4.58
N ILE A 2 5.88 -1.25 3.59
CA ILE A 2 6.13 -0.39 2.45
C ILE A 2 5.65 -1.13 1.21
N ILE A 3 4.78 -0.49 0.44
CA ILE A 3 4.37 -0.97 -0.87
C ILE A 3 5.26 -0.27 -1.89
N GLU A 4 6.17 -1.02 -2.48
CA GLU A 4 7.08 -0.48 -3.50
C GLU A 4 6.47 -0.66 -4.89
N CYS A 5 6.36 0.44 -5.61
CA CYS A 5 5.94 0.49 -7.00
C CYS A 5 7.15 0.76 -7.90
N PHE A 6 7.37 -0.13 -8.85
CA PHE A 6 8.44 -0.03 -9.84
C PHE A 6 7.86 0.27 -11.22
N ASP A 7 8.77 0.63 -12.13
CA ASP A 7 8.48 0.66 -13.55
C ASP A 7 8.00 -0.71 -14.07
N GLY A 8 7.23 -0.70 -15.16
CA GLY A 8 6.55 -1.89 -15.70
C GLY A 8 5.33 -2.36 -14.91
N GLY A 9 4.86 -1.59 -13.91
CA GLY A 9 3.65 -1.92 -13.13
C GLY A 9 3.86 -2.96 -12.02
N ILE A 10 5.12 -3.26 -11.69
CA ILE A 10 5.46 -4.22 -10.64
C ILE A 10 5.19 -3.58 -9.27
N VAL A 11 4.49 -4.31 -8.41
CA VAL A 11 4.22 -3.91 -7.03
C VAL A 11 4.64 -5.03 -6.09
N ARG A 12 5.39 -4.69 -5.04
CA ARG A 12 5.78 -5.64 -3.99
C ARG A 12 5.65 -5.02 -2.60
N LEU A 13 5.63 -5.88 -1.60
CA LEU A 13 5.60 -5.53 -0.20
C LEU A 13 6.98 -5.72 0.42
N THR A 14 7.51 -4.68 1.05
CA THR A 14 8.70 -4.74 1.91
C THR A 14 8.37 -4.33 3.34
N GLU A 15 9.22 -4.77 4.27
CA GLU A 15 8.97 -4.64 5.71
C GLU A 15 7.55 -5.09 6.12
N PRO A 16 7.13 -6.31 5.75
CA PRO A 16 5.73 -6.73 5.86
C PRO A 16 5.25 -6.84 7.31
N PHE A 17 6.16 -6.85 8.30
CA PHE A 17 5.82 -6.92 9.72
C PHE A 17 5.73 -5.54 10.41
N ASP A 18 6.08 -4.45 9.71
CA ASP A 18 5.94 -3.11 10.26
C ASP A 18 4.56 -2.53 9.96
N PHE A 19 3.58 -2.94 10.77
CA PHE A 19 2.19 -2.47 10.70
C PHE A 19 1.98 -1.05 11.25
N ARG A 20 3.04 -0.33 11.63
CA ARG A 20 2.95 1.03 12.17
C ARG A 20 3.28 2.09 11.13
N ASN A 21 4.16 1.76 10.18
CA ASN A 21 4.54 2.66 9.10
C ASN A 21 4.00 2.14 7.76
N PHE A 22 2.73 2.40 7.45
CA PHE A 22 2.13 2.04 6.16
C PHE A 22 2.36 3.16 5.14
N LYS A 23 3.07 2.87 4.05
CA LYS A 23 3.42 3.85 3.01
C LYS A 23 3.60 3.22 1.63
N LEU A 24 3.52 4.08 0.62
CA LEU A 24 3.77 3.75 -0.78
C LEU A 24 5.12 4.35 -1.20
N ALA A 25 6.04 3.54 -1.69
CA ALA A 25 7.31 4.00 -2.25
C ALA A 25 7.25 3.96 -3.77
N LEU A 26 7.30 5.13 -4.41
CA LEU A 26 7.39 5.26 -5.86
C LEU A 26 8.86 5.38 -6.26
N HIS A 27 9.35 4.42 -7.06
CA HIS A 27 10.72 4.45 -7.60
C HIS A 27 10.82 5.40 -8.79
N ALA A 28 11.98 6.02 -9.02
CA ALA A 28 12.17 7.18 -9.90
C ALA A 28 11.71 7.00 -11.38
N ASP A 29 11.66 5.77 -11.88
CA ASP A 29 11.22 5.46 -13.25
C ASP A 29 9.72 5.16 -13.35
N ALA A 30 9.00 5.15 -12.22
CA ALA A 30 7.57 4.92 -12.14
C ALA A 30 6.79 6.16 -12.62
N ASN A 31 6.48 6.22 -13.90
CA ASN A 31 5.71 7.32 -14.47
C ASN A 31 4.23 7.19 -14.08
N SER A 32 3.86 7.87 -12.99
CA SER A 32 2.53 7.83 -12.37
C SER A 32 1.35 8.17 -13.28
N GLU A 33 1.59 8.90 -14.38
CA GLU A 33 0.56 9.33 -15.33
C GLU A 33 0.19 8.25 -16.37
N THR A 34 1.06 7.24 -16.58
CA THR A 34 0.86 6.17 -17.58
C THR A 34 0.75 4.77 -16.97
N GLN A 35 1.04 4.61 -15.67
CA GLN A 35 1.03 3.31 -15.01
C GLN A 35 -0.25 3.00 -14.24
N GLY A 36 -0.98 2.00 -14.74
CA GLY A 36 -2.11 1.40 -14.04
C GLY A 36 -1.65 0.36 -13.01
N TRP A 37 -1.21 0.78 -11.83
CA TRP A 37 -1.06 -0.15 -10.70
C TRP A 37 -2.45 -0.57 -10.21
N LYS A 38 -2.87 -1.78 -10.56
CA LYS A 38 -4.18 -2.30 -10.19
C LYS A 38 -4.35 -2.28 -8.67
N GLY A 39 -5.40 -1.60 -8.19
CA GLY A 39 -5.68 -1.47 -6.77
C GLY A 39 -4.93 -0.35 -6.06
N ILE A 40 -4.20 0.50 -6.79
CA ILE A 40 -3.58 1.71 -6.26
C ILE A 40 -4.11 2.91 -7.03
N THR A 41 -4.47 3.98 -6.33
CA THR A 41 -4.95 5.23 -6.94
C THR A 41 -4.22 6.39 -6.30
N LEU A 42 -3.44 7.12 -7.10
CA LEU A 42 -2.79 8.34 -6.62
C LEU A 42 -3.86 9.42 -6.42
N LEU A 43 -3.81 10.10 -5.28
CA LEU A 43 -4.68 11.26 -5.01
C LEU A 43 -3.97 12.56 -5.36
N ASP A 44 -2.71 12.67 -4.92
CA ASP A 44 -1.80 13.79 -5.19
C ASP A 44 -0.33 13.33 -5.03
N ASP A 45 0.60 14.28 -4.94
CA ASP A 45 2.03 14.02 -4.77
C ASP A 45 2.43 13.40 -3.42
N ARG A 46 1.52 13.42 -2.43
CA ARG A 46 1.79 13.03 -1.04
C ARG A 46 0.97 11.82 -0.61
N ASP A 47 -0.20 11.61 -1.18
CA ASP A 47 -1.11 10.56 -0.75
C ASP A 47 -1.62 9.71 -1.90
N ALA A 48 -1.73 8.41 -1.63
CA ALA A 48 -2.37 7.42 -2.49
C ALA A 48 -3.41 6.62 -1.71
N LEU A 49 -4.36 6.03 -2.42
CA LEU A 49 -5.25 4.99 -1.93
C LEU A 49 -4.73 3.64 -2.38
N VAL A 50 -4.56 2.73 -1.43
CA VAL A 50 -4.20 1.33 -1.69
C VAL A 50 -5.38 0.45 -1.29
N SER A 51 -5.90 -0.35 -2.20
CA SER A 51 -6.97 -1.30 -1.93
C SER A 51 -6.57 -2.25 -0.78
N ILE A 52 -7.48 -2.43 0.17
CA ILE A 52 -7.26 -3.31 1.32
C ILE A 52 -7.00 -4.76 0.85
N ASP A 53 -7.66 -5.18 -0.22
CA ASP A 53 -7.57 -6.54 -0.76
C ASP A 53 -6.30 -6.74 -1.61
N LEU A 54 -5.64 -5.66 -2.06
CA LEU A 54 -4.41 -5.76 -2.81
C LEU A 54 -3.26 -6.25 -1.93
N VAL A 55 -3.09 -5.67 -0.73
CA VAL A 55 -1.89 -5.87 0.11
C VAL A 55 -1.59 -7.35 0.40
N PRO A 56 -2.57 -8.20 0.76
CA PRO A 56 -2.31 -9.63 1.00
C PRO A 56 -1.87 -10.40 -0.25
N THR A 57 -2.10 -9.87 -1.45
CA THR A 57 -1.74 -10.52 -2.73
C THR A 57 -0.36 -10.14 -3.24
N LEU A 58 0.30 -9.16 -2.62
CA LEU A 58 1.57 -8.63 -3.09
C LEU A 58 2.72 -9.62 -2.87
N ALA A 59 3.63 -9.68 -3.84
CA ALA A 59 4.91 -10.36 -3.66
C ALA A 59 5.64 -9.76 -2.45
N GLY A 60 6.20 -10.60 -1.59
CA GLY A 60 6.85 -10.17 -0.33
C GLY A 60 5.96 -10.24 0.91
N ARG A 61 4.65 -10.54 0.75
CA ARG A 61 3.80 -10.98 1.86
C ARG A 61 4.33 -12.31 2.42
N PRO A 62 4.61 -12.41 3.74
CA PRO A 62 5.14 -13.63 4.33
C PRO A 62 4.06 -14.72 4.40
N ASP A 63 4.49 -15.98 4.31
CA ASP A 63 3.65 -17.14 4.59
C ASP A 63 3.60 -17.39 6.11
N ASP A 64 2.94 -16.47 6.83
CA ASP A 64 2.82 -16.48 8.29
C ASP A 64 1.34 -16.42 8.69
N ALA A 65 0.90 -17.42 9.47
CA ALA A 65 -0.50 -17.58 9.87
C ALA A 65 -1.03 -16.43 10.75
N SER A 66 -0.14 -15.67 11.40
CA SER A 66 -0.51 -14.52 12.23
C SER A 66 -0.56 -13.21 11.44
N TRP A 67 0.02 -13.17 10.24
CA TRP A 67 0.17 -11.95 9.45
C TRP A 67 -1.19 -11.38 9.04
N ASP A 68 -2.11 -12.22 8.55
CA ASP A 68 -3.45 -11.77 8.12
C ASP A 68 -4.24 -11.13 9.26
N ARG A 69 -4.16 -11.70 10.46
CA ARG A 69 -4.80 -11.14 11.66
C ARG A 69 -4.22 -9.77 12.00
N ARG A 70 -2.88 -9.64 11.98
CA ARG A 70 -2.19 -8.37 12.29
C ARG A 70 -2.45 -7.31 11.22
N TYR A 71 -2.56 -7.70 9.95
CA TYR A 71 -2.99 -6.82 8.87
C TYR A 71 -4.42 -6.33 9.10
N ALA A 72 -5.37 -7.21 9.44
CA ALA A 72 -6.73 -6.82 9.77
C ALA A 72 -6.80 -5.86 10.96
N GLU A 73 -5.99 -6.08 12.00
CA GLU A 73 -5.87 -5.15 13.15
C GLU A 73 -5.35 -3.78 12.73
N MET A 74 -4.37 -3.72 11.82
CA MET A 74 -3.87 -2.47 11.24
C MET A 74 -4.96 -1.74 10.48
N VAL A 75 -5.71 -2.43 9.61
CA VAL A 75 -6.83 -1.86 8.84
C VAL A 75 -7.91 -1.32 9.77
N ALA A 76 -8.25 -2.05 10.84
CA ALA A 76 -9.22 -1.61 11.84
C ALA A 76 -8.76 -0.32 12.56
N LYS A 77 -7.47 -0.21 12.89
CA LYS A 77 -6.91 1.02 13.47
C LYS A 77 -6.92 2.18 12.48
N ALA A 78 -6.51 1.94 11.22
CA ALA A 78 -6.58 2.96 10.17
C ALA A 78 -8.01 3.49 10.00
N ARG A 79 -9.03 2.63 10.14
CA ARG A 79 -10.44 3.04 10.11
C ARG A 79 -10.80 3.96 11.27
N GLN A 80 -10.33 3.69 12.48
CA GLN A 80 -10.55 4.55 13.65
C GLN A 80 -9.90 5.93 13.48
N HIS A 81 -8.79 6.01 12.74
CA HIS A 81 -8.10 7.26 12.42
C HIS A 81 -8.67 7.99 11.19
N GLY A 82 -9.68 7.44 10.52
CA GLY A 82 -10.25 8.03 9.30
C GLY A 82 -9.34 7.91 8.08
N TRP A 83 -8.40 6.96 8.08
CA TRP A 83 -7.49 6.71 6.96
C TRP A 83 -8.02 5.69 5.96
N ILE A 84 -9.22 5.15 6.19
CA ILE A 84 -9.89 4.25 5.23
C ILE A 84 -10.87 5.04 4.40
N ASP A 85 -10.71 4.97 3.09
CA ASP A 85 -11.75 5.34 2.13
C ASP A 85 -12.78 4.21 2.06
N ALA A 86 -13.97 4.48 2.62
CA ALA A 86 -15.03 3.48 2.73
C ALA A 86 -15.69 3.15 1.39
N GLU A 87 -15.72 4.09 0.44
CA GLU A 87 -16.32 3.85 -0.88
C GLU A 87 -15.44 2.93 -1.72
N ARG A 88 -14.12 3.15 -1.66
CA ARG A 88 -13.12 2.42 -2.45
C ARG A 88 -12.53 1.21 -1.73
N GLN A 89 -12.90 0.99 -0.47
CA GLN A 89 -12.32 -0.04 0.41
C GLN A 89 -10.79 0.00 0.37
N ALA A 90 -10.24 1.20 0.58
CA ALA A 90 -8.82 1.48 0.41
C ALA A 90 -8.22 2.21 1.62
N ILE A 91 -6.95 1.96 1.88
CA ILE A 91 -6.15 2.61 2.92
C ILE A 91 -5.43 3.81 2.30
N ARG A 92 -5.53 4.99 2.90
CA ARG A 92 -4.69 6.13 2.56
C ARG A 92 -3.25 5.87 3.02
N ALA A 93 -2.32 5.95 2.07
CA ALA A 93 -0.89 5.76 2.28
C ALA A 93 -0.15 7.03 1.87
N HIS A 94 0.83 7.42 2.68
CA HIS A 94 1.76 8.47 2.27
C HIS A 94 2.70 7.96 1.18
N ILE A 95 2.94 8.81 0.19
CA ILE A 95 3.87 8.58 -0.90
C ILE A 95 5.26 9.05 -0.48
N GLU A 96 6.22 8.16 -0.60
CA GLU A 96 7.64 8.48 -0.57
C GLU A 96 8.24 8.24 -1.95
N ARG A 97 9.08 9.18 -2.41
CA ARG A 97 9.87 8.99 -3.63
C ARG A 97 11.17 8.29 -3.28
N ALA A 98 11.26 7.01 -3.63
CA ALA A 98 12.49 6.25 -3.50
C ALA A 98 13.47 6.69 -4.59
N ARG A 99 14.71 6.99 -4.19
CA ARG A 99 15.81 7.34 -5.09
C ARG A 99 16.61 6.11 -5.48
#